data_AF-A0A915K506-F1
#
_entry.id   AF-A0A915K506-F1
#
_cell.length_a   1.000
_cell.length_b   1.000
_cell.length_c   1.000
_cell.angle_alpha   90.00
_cell.angle_beta   90.00
_cell.angle_gamma   90.00
#
_symmetry.space_group_name_H-M   'P 1'
#
loop_
_entity.id
_entity.type
_entity.pdbx_description
1 polymer ?
#
loop_
_entity_poly.entity_id
_entity_poly.type
_entity_poly.pdbx_seq_one_letter_code
_entity_poly.pdbx_strand_id
1 'polypeptide(L)'
;MVNTRDNTMQEIRDTLDDIQQTLSNPCRNKPFSLPTLRADQDFFHGRTGENFNLWLDRFNRYGQAQEWTDDYKRAILPTFLWDAAEVIFNGIPMAQQTAMTFEQLVTMLHARFSPAHAAELKASELHNRRQFHGESILDYSVVIQQLTMEAYSDLTDDV
;
A
#
# COMPACT_ATOMS: atom_id res chain seq x y z
N MET A 1 -27.44 11.43 -51.15
CA MET A 1 -27.37 12.39 -50.03
C MET A 1 -27.39 11.58 -48.76
N VAL A 2 -26.24 11.43 -48.08
CA VAL A 2 -26.09 10.56 -46.90
C VAL A 2 -26.72 11.25 -45.69
N ASN A 3 -27.55 10.50 -44.97
CA ASN A 3 -28.46 11.00 -43.95
C ASN A 3 -27.70 11.41 -42.69
N THR A 4 -27.16 12.63 -42.69
CA THR A 4 -26.31 13.17 -41.60
C THR A 4 -27.03 13.14 -40.24
N ARG A 5 -28.37 13.25 -40.23
CA ARG A 5 -29.20 13.18 -39.02
C ARG A 5 -29.24 11.80 -38.38
N ASP A 6 -29.19 10.72 -39.18
CA ASP A 6 -29.23 9.36 -38.64
C ASP A 6 -27.89 9.00 -37.99
N ASN A 7 -26.76 9.47 -38.55
CA ASN A 7 -25.45 9.29 -37.95
C ASN A 7 -25.33 10.00 -36.59
N THR A 8 -25.81 11.25 -36.48
CA THR A 8 -25.75 11.98 -35.20
C THR A 8 -26.60 11.33 -34.12
N MET A 9 -27.78 10.79 -34.48
CA MET A 9 -28.64 10.09 -33.53
C MET A 9 -28.05 8.75 -33.09
N GLN A 10 -27.29 8.08 -33.95
CA GLN A 10 -26.60 6.85 -33.61
C GLN A 10 -25.42 7.10 -32.66
N GLU A 11 -24.59 8.12 -32.94
CA GLU A 11 -23.48 8.51 -32.06
C GLU A 11 -23.95 8.88 -30.65
N ILE A 12 -25.07 9.61 -30.54
CA ILE A 12 -25.68 9.94 -29.25
C ILE A 12 -26.13 8.68 -28.52
N ARG A 13 -26.71 7.71 -29.23
CA ARG A 13 -27.19 6.45 -28.64
C ARG A 13 -26.03 5.59 -28.15
N ASP A 14 -24.97 5.49 -28.95
CA ASP A 14 -23.74 4.77 -28.58
C ASP A 14 -23.07 5.43 -27.35
N THR A 15 -23.04 6.76 -27.30
CA THR A 15 -22.51 7.50 -26.13
C THR A 15 -23.34 7.27 -24.87
N LEU A 16 -24.67 7.19 -25.00
CA LEU A 16 -25.56 6.92 -23.88
C LEU A 16 -25.40 5.49 -23.37
N ASP A 17 -25.20 4.51 -24.26
CA ASP A 17 -24.94 3.12 -23.89
C ASP A 17 -23.60 2.99 -23.17
N ASP A 18 -22.54 3.68 -23.61
CA ASP A 18 -21.24 3.74 -22.91
C ASP A 18 -21.36 4.37 -21.52
N ILE A 19 -22.14 5.44 -21.37
CA ILE A 19 -22.41 6.08 -20.07
C ILE A 19 -23.20 5.12 -19.18
N GLN A 20 -24.22 4.44 -19.71
CA GLN A 20 -25.00 3.46 -18.94
C GLN A 20 -24.14 2.28 -18.51
N GLN A 21 -23.25 1.78 -19.37
CA GLN A 21 -22.29 0.73 -19.05
C GLN A 21 -21.31 1.20 -17.96
N THR A 22 -20.85 2.45 -18.03
CA THR A 22 -19.94 3.05 -17.04
C THR A 22 -20.62 3.24 -15.67
N LEU A 23 -21.90 3.64 -15.65
CA LEU A 23 -22.70 3.78 -14.43
C LEU A 23 -23.18 2.43 -13.87
N SER A 24 -23.31 1.42 -14.73
CA SER A 24 -23.65 0.05 -14.36
C SER A 24 -22.46 -0.70 -13.75
N ASN A 25 -21.25 -0.13 -13.72
CA ASN A 25 -20.11 -0.74 -13.03
C ASN A 25 -20.42 -0.91 -11.54
N PRO A 26 -20.68 -2.14 -11.07
CA PRO A 26 -21.16 -2.37 -9.70
C PRO A 26 -20.13 -1.97 -8.65
N CYS A 27 -18.86 -1.92 -9.05
CA CYS A 27 -17.72 -1.67 -8.16
C CYS A 27 -17.56 -0.19 -7.79
N ARG A 28 -18.13 0.74 -8.57
CA ARG A 28 -18.03 2.19 -8.31
C ARG A 28 -19.18 2.72 -7.44
N ASN A 29 -20.32 2.02 -7.48
CA ASN A 29 -21.59 2.45 -6.87
C ASN A 29 -21.98 1.67 -5.61
N LYS A 30 -21.16 0.73 -5.13
CA LYS A 30 -21.35 0.23 -3.76
C LYS A 30 -21.01 1.40 -2.82
N PRO A 31 -21.95 1.86 -1.96
CA PRO A 31 -21.56 2.75 -0.88
C PRO A 31 -20.40 2.10 -0.15
N PHE A 32 -19.45 2.92 0.31
CA PHE A 32 -18.39 2.49 1.22
C PHE A 32 -19.04 1.86 2.45
N SER A 33 -19.36 0.58 2.32
CA SER A 33 -19.71 -0.28 3.42
C SER A 33 -18.36 -0.60 3.99
N LEU A 34 -17.89 0.28 4.89
CA LEU A 34 -16.88 -0.15 5.83
C LEU A 34 -17.36 -1.51 6.33
N PRO A 35 -16.59 -2.59 6.17
CA PRO A 35 -16.80 -3.71 7.09
C PRO A 35 -16.76 -3.04 8.45
N THR A 36 -17.90 -3.00 9.16
CA THR A 36 -18.06 -2.38 10.49
C THR A 36 -16.69 -2.39 11.16
N LEU A 37 -15.98 -1.25 11.18
CA LEU A 37 -14.52 -1.16 11.34
C LEU A 37 -14.15 -2.05 12.52
N ARG A 38 -13.80 -3.30 12.23
CA ARG A 38 -13.62 -4.25 13.30
C ARG A 38 -12.24 -3.92 13.83
N ALA A 39 -12.11 -3.88 15.15
CA ALA A 39 -10.84 -3.64 15.80
C ALA A 39 -9.75 -4.69 15.43
N ASP A 40 -10.09 -5.71 14.63
CA ASP A 40 -9.25 -6.78 14.12
C ASP A 40 -8.85 -6.61 12.63
N GLN A 41 -9.04 -5.43 12.02
CA GLN A 41 -8.62 -5.19 10.64
C GLN A 41 -7.10 -5.45 10.52
N ASP A 42 -6.72 -6.42 9.69
CA ASP A 42 -5.32 -6.84 9.46
C ASP A 42 -4.58 -5.70 8.72
N PHE A 43 -4.10 -4.71 9.47
CA PHE A 43 -3.21 -3.66 8.96
C PHE A 43 -1.79 -4.22 8.80
N PHE A 44 -1.07 -3.75 7.79
CA PHE A 44 0.34 -4.04 7.61
C PHE A 44 1.17 -2.88 8.16
N HIS A 45 2.02 -3.17 9.14
CA HIS A 45 2.82 -2.15 9.83
C HIS A 45 4.23 -2.01 9.24
N GLY A 46 4.67 -2.99 8.44
CA GLY A 46 6.02 -3.02 7.88
C GLY A 46 7.10 -3.33 8.92
N ARG A 47 6.74 -4.09 9.97
CA ARG A 47 7.68 -4.48 11.04
C ARG A 47 8.54 -5.66 10.63
N THR A 48 9.75 -5.73 11.17
CA THR A 48 10.68 -6.85 11.01
C THR A 48 10.01 -8.14 11.49
N GLY A 49 9.74 -9.07 10.56
CA GLY A 49 9.03 -10.33 10.83
C GLY A 49 7.57 -10.38 10.35
N GLU A 50 6.97 -9.26 9.94
CA GLU A 50 5.70 -9.29 9.22
C GLU A 50 5.90 -9.81 7.79
N ASN A 51 5.03 -10.72 7.36
CA ASN A 51 5.09 -11.30 6.03
C ASN A 51 4.13 -10.56 5.08
N PHE A 52 4.69 -9.67 4.26
CA PHE A 52 3.92 -8.86 3.31
C PHE A 52 3.09 -9.71 2.34
N ASN A 53 3.62 -10.85 1.86
CA ASN A 53 2.90 -11.74 0.95
C ASN A 53 1.67 -12.37 1.62
N LEU A 54 1.84 -12.87 2.85
CA LEU A 54 0.73 -13.48 3.60
C LEU A 54 -0.37 -12.47 3.90
N TRP A 55 0.02 -11.24 4.25
CA TRP A 55 -0.92 -10.14 4.45
C TRP A 55 -1.64 -9.76 3.14
N LEU A 56 -0.91 -9.63 2.04
CA LEU A 56 -1.46 -9.29 0.74
C LEU A 56 -2.46 -10.35 0.24
N ASP A 57 -2.19 -11.63 0.49
CA ASP A 57 -3.12 -12.71 0.19
C ASP A 57 -4.45 -12.56 0.95
N ARG A 58 -4.40 -12.12 2.22
CA ARG A 58 -5.61 -11.82 3.01
C ARG A 58 -6.34 -10.62 2.45
N PHE A 59 -5.62 -9.54 2.13
CA PHE A 59 -6.18 -8.35 1.48
C PHE A 59 -6.88 -8.72 0.17
N ASN A 60 -6.26 -9.55 -0.67
CA ASN A 60 -6.84 -9.99 -1.94
C ASN A 60 -8.09 -10.86 -1.75
N ARG A 61 -8.09 -11.78 -0.79
CA ARG A 61 -9.30 -12.57 -0.45
C ARG A 61 -10.43 -11.68 0.04
N TYR A 62 -10.12 -10.69 0.87
CA TYR A 62 -11.10 -9.72 1.34
C TYR A 62 -11.67 -8.90 0.18
N GLY A 63 -10.80 -8.37 -0.69
CA GLY A 63 -11.20 -7.64 -1.87
C GLY A 63 -12.01 -8.48 -2.86
N GLN A 64 -11.68 -9.76 -3.03
CA GLN A 64 -12.44 -10.69 -3.86
C GLN A 64 -13.85 -10.91 -3.31
N ALA A 65 -14.01 -11.09 -2.00
CA ALA A 65 -15.32 -11.24 -1.37
C ALA A 65 -16.20 -9.99 -1.51
N GLN A 66 -15.57 -8.81 -1.65
CA GLN A 66 -16.25 -7.53 -1.89
C GLN A 66 -16.38 -7.17 -3.38
N GLU A 67 -15.85 -8.02 -4.28
CA GLU A 67 -15.79 -7.80 -5.73
C GLU A 67 -15.03 -6.52 -6.12
N TRP A 68 -13.91 -6.23 -5.44
CA TRP A 68 -13.08 -5.08 -5.77
C TRP A 68 -12.35 -5.26 -7.10
N THR A 69 -12.44 -4.24 -7.95
CA THR A 69 -11.56 -4.12 -9.12
C THR A 69 -10.13 -3.80 -8.68
N ASP A 70 -9.17 -4.07 -9.55
CA ASP A 70 -7.76 -3.74 -9.26
C ASP A 70 -7.53 -2.24 -9.12
N ASP A 71 -8.27 -1.40 -9.85
CA ASP A 71 -8.26 0.05 -9.66
C ASP A 71 -8.70 0.46 -8.23
N TYR A 72 -9.73 -0.21 -7.72
CA TYR A 72 -10.23 0.03 -6.37
C TYR A 72 -9.25 -0.50 -5.32
N LYS A 73 -8.71 -1.71 -5.51
CA LYS A 73 -7.66 -2.27 -4.65
C LYS A 73 -6.46 -1.35 -4.54
N ARG A 74 -5.98 -0.81 -5.67
CA ARG A 74 -4.88 0.16 -5.72
C ARG A 74 -5.22 1.41 -4.92
N ALA A 75 -6.41 1.96 -5.09
CA ALA A 75 -6.82 3.18 -4.40
C ALA A 75 -6.98 2.98 -2.88
N ILE A 76 -7.42 1.79 -2.45
CA ILE A 76 -7.69 1.53 -1.04
C ILE A 76 -6.51 0.89 -0.29
N LEU A 77 -5.58 0.23 -0.97
CA LEU A 77 -4.43 -0.42 -0.33
C LEU A 77 -3.67 0.49 0.67
N PRO A 78 -3.43 1.78 0.38
CA PRO A 78 -2.73 2.67 1.32
C PRO A 78 -3.45 2.83 2.66
N THR A 79 -4.77 2.69 2.71
CA THR A 79 -5.54 2.82 3.97
C THR A 79 -5.37 1.61 4.88
N PHE A 80 -4.73 0.53 4.40
CA PHE A 80 -4.42 -0.67 5.18
C PHE A 80 -2.92 -0.74 5.57
N LEU A 81 -2.13 0.28 5.23
CA LEU A 81 -0.73 0.42 5.63
C LEU A 81 -0.65 1.35 6.84
N TRP A 82 0.11 0.96 7.86
CA TRP A 82 0.38 1.75 9.07
C TRP A 82 1.87 1.78 9.39
N ASP A 83 2.25 2.64 10.35
CA ASP A 83 3.61 2.78 10.86
C ASP A 83 4.65 2.92 9.72
N ALA A 84 5.64 2.02 9.67
CA ALA A 84 6.72 2.07 8.70
C ALA A 84 6.22 1.85 7.26
N ALA A 85 5.19 1.03 7.07
CA ALA A 85 4.62 0.78 5.75
C ALA A 85 3.96 2.03 5.16
N GLU A 86 3.27 2.82 5.99
CA GLU A 86 2.68 4.08 5.58
C GLU A 86 3.76 5.10 5.19
N VAL A 87 4.84 5.20 5.97
CA VAL A 87 5.99 6.08 5.64
C VAL A 87 6.62 5.70 4.31
N ILE A 88 6.84 4.40 4.07
CA ILE A 88 7.42 3.89 2.82
C ILE A 88 6.54 4.21 1.62
N PHE A 89 5.22 4.09 1.76
CA PHE A 89 4.26 4.44 0.71
C PHE A 89 4.22 5.95 0.46
N ASN A 90 4.17 6.77 1.51
CA ASN A 90 4.15 8.22 1.42
C ASN A 90 5.44 8.82 0.83
N GLY A 91 6.55 8.09 0.88
CA GLY A 91 7.79 8.44 0.18
C GLY A 91 7.73 8.28 -1.34
N ILE A 92 6.68 7.67 -1.90
CA ILE A 92 6.49 7.53 -3.36
C ILE A 92 5.83 8.81 -3.89
N PRO A 93 6.37 9.46 -4.95
CA PRO A 93 5.72 10.62 -5.56
C PRO A 93 4.29 10.34 -6.00
N MET A 94 3.35 11.23 -5.69
CA MET A 94 1.92 11.05 -5.99
C MET A 94 1.65 10.77 -7.48
N ALA A 95 2.36 11.44 -8.39
CA ALA A 95 2.24 11.19 -9.83
C ALA A 95 2.58 9.74 -10.22
N GLN A 96 3.55 9.15 -9.54
CA GLN A 96 3.95 7.76 -9.71
C GLN A 96 2.90 6.81 -9.13
N GLN A 97 2.34 7.13 -7.95
CA GLN A 97 1.25 6.35 -7.34
C GLN A 97 0.03 6.24 -8.27
N THR A 98 -0.38 7.36 -8.88
CA THR A 98 -1.57 7.40 -9.75
C THR A 98 -1.38 6.74 -11.11
N ALA A 99 -0.15 6.65 -11.60
CA ALA A 99 0.17 6.05 -12.89
C ALA A 99 0.31 4.52 -12.83
N MET A 100 0.55 3.97 -11.63
CA MET A 100 0.77 2.55 -11.45
C MET A 100 -0.51 1.72 -11.51
N THR A 101 -0.39 0.52 -12.06
CA THR A 101 -1.36 -0.55 -11.87
C THR A 101 -1.26 -1.10 -10.44
N PHE A 102 -2.29 -1.81 -9.99
CA PHE A 102 -2.26 -2.49 -8.68
C PHE A 102 -1.04 -3.43 -8.55
N GLU A 103 -0.77 -4.23 -9.57
CA GLU A 103 0.36 -5.16 -9.60
C GLU A 103 1.71 -4.42 -9.47
N GLN A 104 1.91 -3.33 -10.22
CA GLN A 104 3.14 -2.54 -10.16
C GLN A 104 3.36 -1.93 -8.77
N LEU A 105 2.28 -1.44 -8.14
CA LEU A 105 2.34 -0.92 -6.77
C LEU A 105 2.76 -2.01 -5.78
N VAL A 106 2.13 -3.19 -5.87
CA VAL A 106 2.47 -4.34 -5.03
C VAL A 106 3.93 -4.76 -5.20
N THR A 107 4.41 -4.88 -6.43
CA THR A 107 5.81 -5.26 -6.70
C THR A 107 6.79 -4.25 -6.10
N MET A 108 6.50 -2.95 -6.23
CA MET A 108 7.35 -1.93 -5.62
C MET A 108 7.35 -2.03 -4.10
N LEU A 109 6.17 -2.15 -3.48
CA LEU A 109 6.05 -2.27 -2.04
C LEU A 109 6.76 -3.52 -1.52
N HIS A 110 6.60 -4.66 -2.21
CA HIS A 110 7.31 -5.89 -1.90
C HIS A 110 8.83 -5.70 -1.90
N ALA A 111 9.37 -5.05 -2.94
CA ALA A 111 10.80 -4.76 -3.03
C ALA A 111 11.29 -3.87 -1.87
N ARG A 112 10.47 -2.91 -1.43
CA ARG A 112 10.80 -2.01 -0.31
C ARG A 112 10.64 -2.65 1.06
N PHE A 113 9.76 -3.65 1.18
CA PHE A 113 9.60 -4.45 2.40
C PHE A 113 10.53 -5.67 2.43
N SER A 114 11.36 -5.85 1.39
CA SER A 114 12.38 -6.88 1.37
C SER A 114 13.39 -6.66 2.50
N PRO A 115 13.90 -7.73 3.15
CA PRO A 115 14.85 -7.63 4.26
C PRO A 115 16.05 -6.73 3.98
N ALA A 116 16.54 -6.71 2.74
CA ALA A 116 17.68 -5.87 2.34
C ALA A 116 17.38 -4.36 2.48
N HIS A 117 16.20 -3.92 2.06
CA HIS A 117 15.83 -2.51 2.15
C HIS A 117 15.37 -2.12 3.57
N ALA A 118 14.77 -3.07 4.29
CA ALA A 118 14.51 -2.93 5.72
C ALA A 118 15.80 -2.71 6.52
N ALA A 119 16.86 -3.48 6.23
CA ALA A 119 18.18 -3.32 6.83
C ALA A 119 18.80 -1.94 6.51
N GLU A 120 18.72 -1.48 5.26
CA GLU A 120 19.18 -0.13 4.86
C GLU A 120 18.44 0.99 5.59
N LEU A 121 17.11 0.88 5.72
CA LEU A 121 16.30 1.83 6.47
C LEU A 121 16.72 1.87 7.95
N LYS A 122 16.89 0.70 8.57
CA LYS A 122 17.33 0.57 9.97
C LYS A 122 18.74 1.10 10.18
N ALA A 123 19.65 0.90 9.22
CA ALA A 123 20.98 1.50 9.23
C ALA A 123 20.90 3.04 9.18
N SER A 124 19.97 3.59 8.40
CA SER A 124 19.72 5.04 8.36
C SER A 124 19.12 5.57 9.67
N GLU A 125 18.14 4.87 10.25
CA GLU A 125 17.57 5.20 11.57
C GLU A 125 18.66 5.21 12.64
N LEU A 126 19.51 4.17 12.68
CA LEU A 126 20.66 4.07 13.57
C LEU A 126 21.63 5.24 13.41
N HIS A 127 21.99 5.57 12.17
CA HIS A 127 22.93 6.66 11.86
C HIS A 127 22.40 8.03 12.35
N ASN A 128 21.10 8.25 12.17
CA ASN A 128 20.43 9.49 12.52
C ASN A 128 20.00 9.55 13.99
N ARG A 129 20.04 8.44 14.72
CA ARG A 129 19.62 8.38 16.12
C ARG A 129 20.54 9.25 16.99
N ARG A 130 19.93 10.13 17.78
CA ARG A 130 20.57 10.99 18.78
C ARG A 130 19.82 10.86 20.09
N GLN A 131 20.53 10.78 21.21
CA GLN A 131 19.92 10.72 22.54
C GLN A 131 19.06 11.96 22.77
N PHE A 132 17.83 11.77 23.22
CA PHE A 132 16.93 12.89 23.51
C PHE A 132 17.27 13.57 24.85
N HIS A 133 16.89 14.84 24.98
CA HIS A 133 17.09 15.56 26.23
C HIS A 133 16.20 14.95 27.33
N GLY A 134 16.81 14.38 28.37
CA GLY A 134 16.12 13.70 29.47
C GLY A 134 15.91 12.20 29.26
N GLU A 135 16.34 11.63 28.12
CA GLU A 135 16.39 10.19 27.91
C GLU A 135 17.53 9.57 28.72
N SER A 136 17.27 8.45 29.40
CA SER A 136 18.31 7.76 30.15
C SER A 136 19.34 7.10 29.22
N ILE A 137 20.58 6.99 29.68
CA ILE A 137 21.64 6.33 28.91
C ILE A 137 21.29 4.86 28.64
N LEU A 138 20.64 4.20 29.60
CA LEU A 138 20.22 2.80 29.47
C LEU A 138 19.18 2.65 28.37
N ASP A 139 18.11 3.45 28.38
CA ASP A 139 17.05 3.39 27.36
C ASP A 139 17.62 3.67 25.97
N TYR A 140 18.50 4.67 25.87
CA TYR A 140 19.20 4.99 24.62
C TYR A 140 20.04 3.79 24.12
N SER A 141 20.80 3.15 25.02
CA SER A 141 21.66 2.01 24.65
C SER A 141 20.86 0.79 24.16
N VAL A 142 19.69 0.53 24.77
CA VAL A 142 18.79 -0.56 24.36
C VAL A 142 18.25 -0.31 22.96
N VAL A 143 17.80 0.91 22.66
CA VAL A 143 17.30 1.28 21.33
C VAL A 143 18.40 1.18 20.28
N ILE A 144 19.63 1.63 20.59
CA ILE A 144 20.77 1.52 19.68
C ILE A 144 21.11 0.05 19.39
N GLN A 145 21.10 -0.83 20.40
CA GLN A 145 21.34 -2.26 20.20
C GLN A 145 20.27 -2.89 19.30
N GLN A 146 18.99 -2.59 19.53
CA GLN A 146 17.89 -3.08 18.70
C GLN A 146 18.06 -2.64 17.23
N LEU A 147 18.28 -1.34 17.00
CA LEU A 147 18.50 -0.81 15.66
C LEU A 147 19.72 -1.43 14.98
N THR A 148 20.78 -1.74 15.74
CA THR A 148 21.98 -2.41 15.22
C THR A 148 21.70 -3.84 14.78
N MET A 149 20.99 -4.62 15.60
CA MET A 149 20.61 -6.00 15.26
C MET A 149 19.69 -6.05 14.02
N GLU A 150 18.79 -5.08 13.88
CA GLU A 150 17.89 -5.00 12.74
C GLU A 150 18.59 -4.47 11.47
N ALA A 151 19.53 -3.55 11.60
CA ALA A 151 20.30 -3.00 10.48
C ALA A 151 21.34 -3.99 9.94
N TYR A 152 21.88 -4.85 10.80
CA TYR A 152 22.97 -5.76 10.48
C TYR A 152 22.67 -7.18 10.94
N SER A 153 21.54 -7.74 10.51
CA SER A 153 21.14 -9.11 10.84
C SER A 153 22.13 -10.19 10.36
N ASP A 154 22.96 -9.85 9.37
CA ASP A 154 23.93 -10.76 8.76
C ASP A 154 25.31 -10.72 9.44
N LEU A 155 25.53 -9.77 10.37
CA LEU A 155 26.70 -9.79 11.24
C LEU A 155 26.42 -10.81 12.36
N THR A 156 26.61 -12.09 12.07
CA THR A 156 26.77 -13.07 13.14
C THR A 156 28.03 -12.71 13.93
N ASP A 157 27.94 -12.73 15.27
CA ASP A 157 29.07 -12.52 16.19
C ASP A 157 30.18 -13.56 15.93
N ASP A 158 31.02 -13.31 14.92
CA ASP A 158 32.35 -13.88 14.82
C ASP A 158 33.26 -13.07 15.75
N VAL A 159 33.11 -13.29 17.06
CA VAL A 159 34.02 -12.80 18.11
C VAL A 159 34.37 -13.92 19.07
#